data_AF-A0AAW2Q143-F1
#
_entry.id   AF-A0AAW2Q143-F1
#
_cell.length_a   1.000
_cell.length_b   1.000
_cell.length_c   1.000
_cell.angle_alpha   90.00
_cell.angle_beta   90.00
_cell.angle_gamma   90.00
#
_symmetry.space_group_name_H-M   'P 1'
#
loop_
_entity.id
_entity.type
_entity.pdbx_description
1 polymer ?
#
loop_
_entity_poly.entity_id
_entity_poly.type
_entity_poly.pdbx_seq_one_letter_code
_entity_poly.pdbx_strand_id
1 'polypeptide(L)'
;MHGSLTGRVRGLLEREETLSKQRGKALWLKEGDRNTSLFHARAIKRCQRKEIKRLKMANGEVMVETMEIQRVILEYLSNIFASSRPQEDVIEEIINCLEPKVT
;
A
#
# COMPACT_ATOMS: atom_id res chain seq x y z
N MET A 1 -15.61 26.57 -30.60
CA MET A 1 -15.46 27.10 -29.22
C MET A 1 -14.89 26.09 -28.20
N HIS A 2 -14.22 24.99 -28.62
CA HIS A 2 -13.65 24.01 -27.67
C HIS A 2 -12.22 24.36 -27.19
N GLY A 3 -11.43 25.07 -27.98
CA GLY A 3 -10.02 25.38 -27.65
C GLY A 3 -9.82 26.37 -26.48
N SER A 4 -10.83 27.20 -26.18
CA SER A 4 -10.74 28.21 -25.10
C SER A 4 -10.80 27.57 -23.70
N LEU A 5 -11.63 26.54 -23.53
CA LEU A 5 -11.74 25.80 -22.26
C LEU A 5 -10.48 24.98 -21.99
N THR A 6 -9.95 24.31 -23.02
CA THR A 6 -8.70 23.52 -22.90
C THR A 6 -7.51 24.42 -22.56
N GLY A 7 -7.43 25.62 -23.12
CA GLY A 7 -6.40 26.61 -22.79
C GLY A 7 -6.48 27.09 -21.34
N ARG A 8 -7.69 27.34 -20.83
CA ARG A 8 -7.92 27.74 -19.43
C ARG A 8 -7.55 26.63 -18.45
N VAL A 9 -7.94 25.39 -18.74
CA VAL A 9 -7.59 24.22 -17.91
C VAL A 9 -6.08 24.02 -17.88
N ARG A 10 -5.40 24.13 -19.03
CA ARG A 10 -3.93 24.04 -19.10
C ARG A 10 -3.24 25.12 -18.26
N GLY A 11 -3.67 26.38 -18.35
CA GLY A 11 -3.10 27.46 -17.54
C GLY A 11 -3.32 27.28 -16.04
N LEU A 12 -4.43 26.66 -15.63
CA LEU A 12 -4.68 26.30 -14.23
C LEU A 12 -3.74 25.19 -13.76
N LEU A 13 -3.52 24.16 -14.58
CA LEU A 13 -2.61 23.06 -14.28
C LEU A 13 -1.15 23.54 -14.16
N GLU A 14 -0.69 24.40 -15.08
CA GLU A 14 0.65 24.98 -15.02
C GLU A 14 0.86 25.81 -13.73
N ARG A 15 -0.17 26.54 -13.30
CA ARG A 15 -0.14 27.32 -12.07
C ARG A 15 -0.14 26.43 -10.83
N GLU A 16 -0.94 25.36 -10.83
CA GLU A 16 -0.95 24.36 -9.76
C GLU A 16 0.40 23.62 -9.65
N GLU A 17 1.00 23.26 -10.79
CA GLU A 17 2.31 22.63 -10.84
C GLU A 17 3.40 23.57 -10.31
N THR A 18 3.37 24.84 -10.69
CA THR A 18 4.30 25.86 -10.19
C THR A 18 4.17 26.05 -8.69
N LEU A 19 2.94 26.16 -8.19
CA LEU A 19 2.66 26.25 -6.75
C LEU A 19 3.13 24.99 -6.01
N SER A 20 2.95 23.81 -6.59
CA SER A 20 3.39 22.54 -6.02
C SER A 20 4.92 22.44 -5.93
N LYS A 21 5.63 22.88 -6.98
CA LYS A 21 7.10 22.98 -6.98
C LYS A 21 7.61 23.98 -5.94
N GLN A 22 6.98 25.16 -5.83
CA GLN A 22 7.33 26.18 -4.84
C GLN A 22 7.08 25.68 -3.41
N ARG A 23 5.93 25.06 -3.14
CA ARG A 23 5.61 24.46 -1.84
C ARG A 23 6.57 23.33 -1.47
N GLY A 24 6.90 22.47 -2.43
CA GLY A 24 7.88 21.39 -2.24
C GLY A 24 9.25 21.94 -1.86
N LYS A 25 9.75 22.95 -2.59
CA LYS A 25 11.02 23.62 -2.29
C LYS A 25 10.99 24.40 -0.98
N ALA A 26 9.90 25.10 -0.66
CA ALA A 26 9.77 25.84 0.60
C ALA A 26 9.76 24.89 1.81
N LEU A 27 9.06 23.76 1.70
CA LEU A 27 9.08 22.70 2.70
C LEU A 27 10.48 22.10 2.84
N TRP A 28 11.17 21.86 1.73
CA TRP A 28 12.54 21.34 1.72
C TRP A 28 13.56 22.32 2.30
N LEU A 29 13.48 23.60 1.94
CA LEU A 29 14.35 24.67 2.44
C LEU A 29 14.15 24.92 3.93
N LYS A 30 12.90 24.82 4.42
CA LYS A 30 12.58 24.97 5.85
C LYS A 30 13.12 23.80 6.69
N GLU A 31 13.10 22.59 6.15
CA GLU A 31 13.42 21.35 6.89
C GLU A 31 14.78 20.74 6.47
N GLY A 32 15.64 21.53 5.79
CA GLY A 32 16.85 21.08 5.08
C GLY A 32 17.67 20.00 5.79
N ASP A 33 18.02 18.96 5.03
CA ASP A 33 18.75 17.70 5.35
C ASP A 33 18.33 16.93 6.63
N ARG A 34 17.51 17.53 7.49
CA ARG A 34 16.85 16.93 8.65
C ARG A 34 15.50 16.32 8.25
N ASN A 35 15.51 15.62 7.12
CA ASN A 35 14.34 14.97 6.53
C ASN A 35 13.72 13.88 7.43
N THR A 36 14.21 13.69 8.65
CA THR A 36 13.68 12.77 9.65
C THR A 36 12.34 13.24 10.19
N SER A 37 12.17 14.49 10.63
CA SER A 37 10.93 14.90 11.34
C SER A 37 9.68 14.78 10.45
N LEU A 38 9.75 15.29 9.23
CA LEU A 38 8.66 15.24 8.26
C LEU A 38 8.42 13.82 7.75
N PHE A 39 9.49 13.06 7.49
CA PHE A 39 9.36 11.66 7.10
C PHE A 39 8.72 10.84 8.21
N HIS A 40 9.19 10.97 9.45
CA HIS A 40 8.60 10.30 10.61
C HIS A 40 7.15 10.74 10.82
N ALA A 41 6.83 12.03 10.71
CA ALA A 41 5.44 12.50 10.83
C ALA A 41 4.55 11.90 9.72
N ARG A 42 5.04 11.81 8.48
CA ARG A 42 4.32 11.16 7.37
C ARG A 42 4.18 9.65 7.58
N ALA A 43 5.24 8.99 8.05
CA ALA A 43 5.25 7.57 8.36
C ALA A 43 4.28 7.25 9.50
N ILE A 44 4.29 8.03 10.59
CA ILE A 44 3.34 7.92 11.71
C ILE A 44 1.91 8.09 11.22
N LYS A 45 1.61 9.14 10.43
CA LYS A 45 0.27 9.32 9.85
C LYS A 45 -0.14 8.15 8.97
N ARG A 46 0.79 7.58 8.20
CA ARG A 46 0.54 6.37 7.41
C ARG A 46 0.26 5.17 8.30
N CYS A 47 1.05 4.96 9.36
CA CYS A 47 0.85 3.88 10.34
C CYS A 47 -0.51 4.00 11.01
N GLN A 48 -0.88 5.17 11.55
CA GLN A 48 -2.17 5.42 12.18
C GLN A 48 -3.36 5.15 11.24
N ARG A 49 -3.21 5.47 9.94
CA ARG A 49 -4.25 5.20 8.94
C ARG A 49 -4.33 3.73 8.53
N LYS A 50 -3.21 3.01 8.60
CA LYS A 50 -3.11 1.58 8.24
C LYS A 50 -3.29 0.65 9.43
N GLU A 51 -3.39 1.20 10.64
CA GLU A 51 -3.63 0.46 11.85
C GLU A 51 -5.00 -0.23 11.81
N ILE A 52 -4.99 -1.54 12.00
CA ILE A 52 -6.20 -2.35 12.11
C ILE A 52 -6.66 -2.25 13.56
N LYS A 53 -7.61 -1.34 13.82
CA LYS A 53 -8.15 -1.10 15.17
C LYS A 53 -9.17 -2.14 15.62
N ARG A 54 -9.85 -2.77 14.66
CA ARG A 54 -10.90 -3.77 14.89
C ARG A 54 -10.90 -4.77 13.75
N LEU A 55 -11.13 -6.03 14.08
CA LEU A 55 -11.25 -7.12 13.12
C LEU A 55 -12.58 -7.84 13.34
N LYS A 56 -13.39 -7.98 12.28
CA LYS A 56 -14.64 -8.74 12.34
C LYS A 56 -14.40 -10.17 11.85
N MET A 57 -14.78 -11.13 12.66
CA MET A 57 -14.63 -12.57 12.42
C MET A 57 -15.82 -13.14 11.64
N ALA A 58 -15.64 -14.33 11.08
CA ALA A 58 -16.69 -15.04 10.32
C ALA A 58 -17.90 -15.42 11.19
N ASN A 59 -17.69 -15.67 12.49
CA ASN A 59 -18.74 -15.92 13.48
C ASN A 59 -19.51 -14.63 13.89
N GLY A 60 -19.14 -13.47 13.35
CA GLY A 60 -19.77 -12.18 13.64
C GLY A 60 -19.14 -11.41 14.81
N GLU A 61 -18.21 -12.00 15.55
CA GLU A 61 -17.51 -11.34 16.66
C GLU A 61 -16.57 -10.25 16.16
N VAL A 62 -16.38 -9.19 16.96
CA VAL A 62 -15.49 -8.08 16.65
C VAL A 62 -14.38 -8.03 17.69
N MET A 63 -13.16 -8.33 17.25
CA MET A 63 -11.98 -8.20 18.09
C MET A 63 -11.46 -6.77 18.05
N VAL A 64 -11.08 -6.26 19.21
CA VAL A 64 -10.57 -4.89 19.40
C VAL A 64 -9.17 -4.91 20.01
N GLU A 65 -8.81 -5.99 20.72
CA GLU A 65 -7.50 -6.14 21.34
C GLU A 65 -6.42 -6.46 20.28
N THR A 66 -5.35 -5.67 20.27
CA THR A 66 -4.25 -5.80 19.30
C THR A 66 -3.61 -7.19 19.30
N MET A 67 -3.42 -7.79 20.48
CA MET A 67 -2.82 -9.13 20.59
C MET A 67 -3.72 -10.21 20.00
N GLU A 68 -5.03 -10.10 20.19
CA GLU A 68 -5.99 -11.04 19.60
C GLU A 68 -6.08 -10.88 18.09
N ILE A 69 -6.14 -9.64 17.60
CA ILE A 69 -6.11 -9.34 16.15
C ILE A 69 -4.86 -9.93 15.51
N GLN A 70 -3.69 -9.75 16.13
CA GLN A 70 -2.42 -10.31 15.64
C GLN A 70 -2.47 -11.84 15.58
N ARG A 71 -2.96 -12.50 16.64
CA ARG A 71 -3.07 -13.95 16.71
C ARG A 71 -3.94 -14.50 15.57
N VAL A 72 -5.12 -13.92 15.38
CA VAL A 72 -6.06 -14.33 14.33
C VAL A 72 -5.46 -14.13 12.93
N ILE A 73 -4.81 -12.99 12.69
CA ILE A 73 -4.18 -12.73 11.39
C ILE A 73 -3.09 -13.76 11.12
N LEU A 74 -2.25 -14.05 12.11
CA LEU A 74 -1.18 -15.05 11.97
C LEU A 74 -1.76 -16.44 11.70
N GLU A 75 -2.76 -16.86 12.47
CA GLU A 75 -3.42 -18.15 12.27
C GLU A 75 -4.05 -18.26 10.87
N TYR A 76 -4.77 -17.23 10.43
CA TYR A 76 -5.36 -17.18 9.10
C TYR A 76 -4.29 -17.28 8.00
N LEU A 77 -3.22 -16.47 8.08
CA LEU A 77 -2.15 -16.47 7.08
C LEU A 77 -1.38 -17.79 7.08
N SER A 78 -1.08 -18.35 8.26
CA SER A 78 -0.48 -19.67 8.39
C SER A 78 -1.31 -20.75 7.71
N ASN A 79 -2.64 -20.69 7.82
CA ASN A 79 -3.53 -21.67 7.21
C ASN A 79 -3.60 -21.55 5.68
N ILE A 80 -3.69 -20.33 5.12
CA ILE A 80 -3.79 -20.15 3.65
C ILE A 80 -2.46 -20.37 2.93
N PHE A 81 -1.33 -20.15 3.61
CA PHE A 81 0.00 -20.40 3.07
C PHE A 81 0.57 -21.75 3.50
N ALA A 82 -0.16 -22.52 4.31
CA ALA A 82 0.21 -23.89 4.58
C ALA A 82 0.20 -24.68 3.28
N SER A 83 1.28 -25.41 3.03
CA SER A 83 1.29 -26.39 1.96
C SER A 83 0.25 -27.47 2.26
N SER A 84 -0.55 -27.84 1.26
CA SER A 84 -1.37 -29.06 1.30
C SER A 84 -0.54 -30.34 1.34
N ARG A 85 0.80 -30.23 1.31
CA ARG A 85 1.78 -31.31 1.15
C ARG A 85 1.41 -32.20 -0.04
N PRO A 86 1.28 -31.61 -1.25
CA PRO A 86 1.05 -32.40 -2.44
C PRO A 86 2.22 -33.37 -2.63
N GLN A 87 1.95 -34.55 -3.16
CA GLN A 87 3.00 -35.52 -3.43
C GLN A 87 3.94 -34.99 -4.54
N GLU A 88 5.23 -35.35 -4.46
CA GLU A 88 6.29 -34.85 -5.35
C GLU A 88 5.98 -35.14 -6.84
N ASP A 89 5.39 -36.31 -7.12
CA ASP A 89 4.99 -36.76 -8.45
C ASP A 89 3.91 -35.87 -9.08
N VAL A 90 2.95 -35.39 -8.28
CA VAL A 90 1.91 -34.45 -8.74
C VAL A 90 2.51 -33.08 -9.09
N ILE A 91 3.52 -32.64 -8.32
CA ILE A 91 4.21 -31.38 -8.58
C ILE A 91 5.01 -31.47 -9.89
N GLU A 92 5.73 -32.57 -10.09
CA GLU A 92 6.49 -32.82 -11.32
C GLU A 92 5.60 -32.89 -12.55
N GLU A 93 4.44 -33.55 -12.48
CA GLU A 93 3.47 -33.62 -13.58
C GLU A 93 3.01 -32.20 -13.98
N ILE A 94 2.63 -31.37 -13.00
CA ILE A 94 2.17 -30.00 -13.26
C ILE A 94 3.29 -29.16 -13.89
N ILE A 95 4.53 -29.27 -13.39
CA ILE A 95 5.68 -28.53 -13.94
C ILE A 95 5.93 -28.91 -15.39
N ASN A 96 5.81 -30.20 -15.73
CA ASN A 96 6.00 -30.70 -17.09
C ASN A 96 4.90 -30.25 -18.07
N CYS A 97 3.72 -29.88 -17.58
CA CYS A 97 2.63 -29.35 -18.40
C CYS A 97 2.74 -27.84 -18.67
N LEU A 98 3.66 -27.12 -18.03
CA LEU A 98 3.81 -25.68 -18.21
C LEU A 98 4.78 -25.39 -19.36
N GLU A 99 4.32 -24.60 -20.35
CA GLU A 99 5.23 -24.07 -21.38
C GLU A 99 6.20 -23.06 -20.73
N PRO A 100 7.52 -23.26 -20.86
CA PRO A 100 8.49 -22.32 -20.31
C PRO A 100 8.40 -20.97 -21.02
N LYS A 101 8.04 -19.90 -20.30
CA LYS A 101 8.05 -18.54 -20.81
C LYS A 101 9.13 -17.73 -20.11
N VAL A 102 10.26 -17.54 -20.79
CA VAL A 102 11.32 -16.63 -20.37
C VAL A 102 10.95 -15.22 -20.86
N THR A 103 11.02 -14.22 -19.98
CA THR A 103 10.86 -12.79 -20.32
C THR A 103 12.23 -12.14 -20.39
#